data_AF-A0A0D6ER00-F1
#
_entry.id   AF-A0A0D6ER00-F1
#
_cell.length_a   1.000
_cell.length_b   1.000
_cell.length_c   1.000
_cell.angle_alpha   90.00
_cell.angle_beta   90.00
_cell.angle_gamma   90.00
#
_symmetry.space_group_name_H-M   'P 1'
#
loop_
_entity.id
_entity.type
_entity.pdbx_description
1 polymer ?
#
loop_
_entity_poly.entity_id
_entity_poly.type
_entity_poly.pdbx_seq_one_letter_code
_entity_poly.pdbx_strand_id
1 'polypeptide(L)'
;MHRISTICLALGPERTRTELVAFLNESLDDDDEILLALAEELGASFVEYLGGPDYAHLVLPILEHLAAVEETLVRDKAAESANQVCALLSQDQVDEHYVPLLKRLSTGEWFTSRTSATAMFAAAYPKATPAVQDEMIKMFTKLCDDDTPMVRRAAAKEFGGFSKQLSHDTLLADLLPAFRKLSADDQDSVRLLTVDAMIAIAEALSDDECKNYLGATMKSLVSDRSWRVRYMVADHFVKLAQAAGQDIVREELVSAYVALLKDNEAEVRTAAAGQIPGFAELLDAEVILARLMPCIRDLATDASQHVRAALGSQISGLAPLLGKDATIEHLLPLFLQLLKDEFPEVRLNIISKLEVVNAVIGIELLSKALLPAIVELAEDKQWRVRQAIIEYIPLLAKQLGVQFFDDQLANLCMAWLGDPVFSIREAATINLRKLTEVFGVEWAKETLIPKVVEMGHNVNYLFRMTTVFAITVRFLLSSLSAGSRTDPVRADRQTMAPALDADSIRTFILPIIIQLSADRIPNIRFNVAKAFEVLSSSLAAQAGGRELVESEIVPAVEKLRQDSDADVRFFAEKAGQTAQAVASGETGAVSEEVVMADA
;
A
#
# COMPACT_ATOMS: atom_id res chain seq x y z
N MET A 1 -24.19 -10.07 22.47
CA MET A 1 -22.82 -10.01 23.01
C MET A 1 -22.27 -8.58 23.12
N HIS A 2 -22.30 -7.72 22.08
CA HIS A 2 -21.75 -6.33 22.12
C HIS A 2 -22.35 -5.32 23.14
N ARG A 3 -23.21 -5.76 24.05
CA ARG A 3 -23.75 -4.95 25.16
C ARG A 3 -23.43 -5.55 26.52
N ILE A 4 -22.53 -6.54 26.59
CA ILE A 4 -22.07 -7.12 27.85
C ILE A 4 -21.52 -6.02 28.77
N SER A 5 -20.75 -5.08 28.24
CA SER A 5 -20.29 -3.87 28.97
C SER A 5 -21.44 -3.09 29.63
N THR A 6 -22.57 -2.90 28.94
CA THR A 6 -23.76 -2.22 29.48
C THR A 6 -24.44 -3.05 30.57
N ILE A 7 -24.47 -4.37 30.42
CA ILE A 7 -25.03 -5.30 31.41
C ILE A 7 -24.16 -5.30 32.68
N CYS A 8 -22.83 -5.33 32.55
CA CYS A 8 -21.91 -5.25 33.67
C CYS A 8 -22.02 -3.92 34.42
N LEU A 9 -22.16 -2.80 33.71
CA LEU A 9 -22.39 -1.48 34.30
C LEU A 9 -23.71 -1.42 35.09
N ALA A 10 -24.75 -2.12 34.62
CA ALA A 10 -26.05 -2.16 35.29
C ALA A 10 -26.08 -3.10 36.51
N LEU A 11 -25.33 -4.21 36.48
CA LEU A 11 -25.24 -5.21 37.55
C LEU A 11 -24.31 -4.77 38.68
N GLY A 12 -23.26 -4.01 38.37
CA GLY A 12 -22.19 -3.67 39.29
C GLY A 12 -21.17 -4.82 39.48
N PRO A 13 -20.00 -4.55 40.09
CA PRO A 13 -18.86 -5.45 40.07
C PRO A 13 -19.08 -6.76 40.84
N GLU A 14 -19.75 -6.74 42.00
CA GLU A 14 -19.99 -7.98 42.77
C GLU A 14 -20.91 -8.96 42.04
N ARG A 15 -22.03 -8.48 41.50
CA ARG A 15 -22.99 -9.34 40.78
C ARG A 15 -22.46 -9.78 39.43
N THR A 16 -21.61 -8.97 38.79
CA THR A 16 -20.91 -9.38 37.57
C THR A 16 -20.02 -10.60 37.85
N ARG A 17 -19.31 -10.64 38.99
CA ARG A 17 -18.46 -11.78 39.37
C ARG A 17 -19.26 -13.05 39.69
N THR A 18 -20.36 -12.93 40.43
CA THR A 18 -21.07 -14.10 40.99
C THR A 18 -22.15 -14.64 40.05
N GLU A 19 -22.85 -13.75 39.33
CA GLU A 19 -23.99 -14.13 38.48
C GLU A 19 -23.58 -14.17 37.01
N LEU A 20 -22.95 -13.12 36.48
CA LEU A 20 -22.67 -13.01 35.04
C LEU A 20 -21.53 -13.94 34.60
N VAL A 21 -20.42 -13.99 35.33
CA VAL A 21 -19.30 -14.90 35.00
C VAL A 21 -19.75 -16.36 35.07
N ALA A 22 -20.54 -16.74 36.08
CA ALA A 22 -21.09 -18.09 36.18
C ALA A 22 -22.02 -18.41 34.99
N PHE A 23 -22.91 -17.49 34.63
CA PHE A 23 -23.81 -17.64 33.47
C PHE A 23 -23.05 -17.77 32.14
N LEU A 24 -22.03 -16.93 31.93
CA LEU A 24 -21.20 -16.99 30.73
C LEU A 24 -20.43 -18.31 30.65
N ASN A 25 -19.97 -18.84 31.78
CA ASN A 25 -19.26 -20.13 31.84
C ASN A 25 -20.17 -21.33 31.55
N GLU A 26 -21.48 -21.21 31.81
CA GLU A 26 -22.47 -22.25 31.48
C GLU A 26 -22.99 -22.15 30.03
N SER A 27 -22.81 -21.00 29.38
CA SER A 27 -23.37 -20.69 28.04
C SER A 27 -22.29 -20.73 26.94
N LEU A 28 -21.36 -21.68 27.01
CA LEU A 28 -20.21 -21.78 26.10
C LEU A 28 -20.45 -22.66 24.86
N ASP A 29 -21.64 -23.25 24.73
CA ASP A 29 -22.06 -24.11 23.61
C ASP A 29 -22.87 -23.35 22.53
N ASP A 30 -22.68 -22.02 22.42
CA ASP A 30 -23.39 -21.15 21.46
C ASP A 30 -22.67 -21.06 20.09
N ASP A 31 -23.28 -20.38 19.10
CA ASP A 31 -22.73 -20.18 17.76
C ASP A 31 -21.33 -19.53 17.76
N ASP A 32 -20.47 -19.90 16.79
CA ASP A 32 -19.07 -19.42 16.72
C ASP A 32 -18.94 -17.88 16.67
N GLU A 33 -19.89 -17.18 16.03
CA GLU A 33 -19.91 -15.71 16.01
C GLU A 33 -20.16 -15.11 17.41
N ILE A 34 -20.98 -15.79 18.21
CA ILE A 34 -21.30 -15.41 19.59
C ILE A 34 -20.07 -15.64 20.47
N LEU A 35 -19.39 -16.79 20.30
CA LEU A 35 -18.18 -17.12 21.02
C LEU A 35 -17.01 -16.18 20.67
N LEU A 36 -16.89 -15.77 19.40
CA LEU A 36 -15.88 -14.80 18.98
C LEU A 36 -16.10 -13.44 19.63
N ALA A 37 -17.34 -12.94 19.61
CA ALA A 37 -17.68 -11.68 20.26
C ALA A 37 -17.51 -11.75 21.79
N LEU A 38 -17.77 -12.91 22.39
CA LEU A 38 -17.51 -13.14 23.82
C LEU A 38 -16.01 -13.09 24.12
N ALA A 39 -15.18 -13.78 23.33
CA ALA A 39 -13.73 -13.78 23.50
C ALA A 39 -13.16 -12.35 23.41
N GLU A 40 -13.67 -11.53 22.49
CA GLU A 40 -13.25 -10.13 22.33
C GLU A 40 -13.66 -9.25 23.53
N GLU A 41 -14.88 -9.38 24.02
CA GLU A 41 -15.39 -8.59 25.15
C GLU A 41 -14.72 -8.97 26.48
N LEU A 42 -14.21 -10.20 26.63
CA LEU A 42 -13.53 -10.72 27.83
C LEU A 42 -12.04 -10.32 27.93
N GLY A 43 -11.60 -9.30 27.18
CA GLY A 43 -10.25 -8.74 27.26
C GLY A 43 -9.99 -7.83 28.47
N ALA A 44 -8.94 -7.00 28.37
CA ALA A 44 -8.52 -6.11 29.48
C ALA A 44 -9.64 -5.19 30.01
N SER A 45 -10.51 -4.70 29.14
CA SER A 45 -11.62 -3.81 29.52
C SER A 45 -12.65 -4.48 30.43
N PHE A 46 -12.80 -5.81 30.37
CA PHE A 46 -13.72 -6.54 31.22
C PHE A 46 -13.27 -6.58 32.69
N VAL A 47 -11.96 -6.54 32.92
CA VAL A 47 -11.36 -6.56 34.25
C VAL A 47 -11.75 -5.31 35.05
N GLU A 48 -11.95 -4.17 34.40
CA GLU A 48 -12.46 -2.96 35.07
C GLU A 48 -13.89 -3.17 35.60
N TYR A 49 -14.75 -3.83 34.82
CA TYR A 49 -16.11 -4.15 35.24
C TYR A 49 -16.17 -5.18 36.35
N LEU A 50 -15.15 -6.04 36.47
CA LEU A 50 -14.98 -6.95 37.60
C LEU A 50 -14.45 -6.26 38.85
N GLY A 51 -14.26 -4.93 38.85
CA GLY A 51 -13.79 -4.18 40.02
C GLY A 51 -12.28 -4.30 40.24
N GLY A 52 -11.51 -4.52 39.17
CA GLY A 52 -10.07 -4.34 39.14
C GLY A 52 -9.24 -5.64 39.05
N PRO A 53 -7.89 -5.49 39.01
CA PRO A 53 -6.95 -6.58 38.76
C PRO A 53 -7.03 -7.75 39.74
N ASP A 54 -7.44 -7.50 40.99
CA ASP A 54 -7.56 -8.54 42.03
C ASP A 54 -8.53 -9.67 41.65
N TYR A 55 -9.48 -9.40 40.76
CA TYR A 55 -10.52 -10.34 40.32
C TYR A 55 -10.37 -10.78 38.87
N ALA A 56 -9.31 -10.38 38.19
CA ALA A 56 -9.06 -10.69 36.78
C ALA A 56 -8.97 -12.22 36.51
N HIS A 57 -8.53 -13.00 37.51
CA HIS A 57 -8.41 -14.46 37.42
C HIS A 57 -9.76 -15.17 37.18
N LEU A 58 -10.90 -14.54 37.51
CA LEU A 58 -12.23 -15.13 37.36
C LEU A 58 -12.64 -15.32 35.89
N VAL A 59 -12.00 -14.62 34.95
CA VAL A 59 -12.28 -14.72 33.51
C VAL A 59 -11.52 -15.88 32.87
N LEU A 60 -10.42 -16.32 33.49
CA LEU A 60 -9.52 -17.33 32.94
C LEU A 60 -10.20 -18.67 32.62
N PRO A 61 -11.12 -19.22 33.44
CA PRO A 61 -11.81 -20.47 33.10
C PRO A 61 -12.65 -20.38 31.82
N ILE A 62 -13.28 -19.23 31.57
CA ILE A 62 -14.08 -19.01 30.35
C ILE A 62 -13.15 -18.95 29.14
N LEU A 63 -12.06 -18.18 29.24
CA LEU A 63 -11.07 -18.06 28.17
C LEU A 63 -10.35 -19.40 27.91
N GLU A 64 -10.14 -20.23 28.93
CA GLU A 64 -9.58 -21.59 28.79
C GLU A 64 -10.47 -22.46 27.90
N HIS A 65 -11.79 -22.43 28.15
CA HIS A 65 -12.73 -23.20 27.35
C HIS A 65 -12.81 -22.68 25.91
N LEU A 66 -12.92 -21.37 25.72
CA LEU A 66 -12.92 -20.73 24.39
C LEU A 66 -11.62 -21.01 23.62
N ALA A 67 -10.49 -21.08 24.31
CA ALA A 67 -9.20 -21.46 23.73
C ALA A 67 -9.10 -22.93 23.31
N ALA A 68 -10.05 -23.79 23.69
CA ALA A 68 -10.10 -25.21 23.32
C ALA A 68 -11.09 -25.54 22.19
N VAL A 69 -11.95 -24.59 21.80
CA VAL A 69 -13.01 -24.73 20.77
C VAL A 69 -12.41 -25.09 19.39
N GLU A 70 -13.18 -25.73 18.51
CA GLU A 70 -12.70 -26.14 17.19
C GLU A 70 -12.38 -24.97 16.25
N GLU A 71 -13.18 -23.90 16.30
CA GLU A 71 -13.04 -22.72 15.45
C GLU A 71 -11.76 -21.93 15.75
N THR A 72 -10.93 -21.76 14.72
CA THR A 72 -9.61 -21.11 14.82
C THR A 72 -9.70 -19.64 15.24
N LEU A 73 -10.67 -18.89 14.71
CA LEU A 73 -10.81 -17.47 15.01
C LEU A 73 -11.17 -17.21 16.48
N VAL A 74 -12.04 -18.05 17.04
CA VAL A 74 -12.44 -17.99 18.45
C VAL A 74 -11.25 -18.29 19.35
N ARG A 75 -10.48 -19.34 19.04
CA ARG A 75 -9.29 -19.71 19.83
C ARG A 75 -8.20 -18.64 19.81
N ASP A 76 -7.88 -18.11 18.63
CA ASP A 76 -6.86 -17.06 18.48
C ASP A 76 -7.25 -15.82 19.28
N LYS A 77 -8.54 -15.44 19.24
CA LYS A 77 -9.06 -14.31 20.01
C LYS A 77 -9.07 -14.59 21.51
N ALA A 78 -9.44 -15.79 21.93
CA ALA A 78 -9.42 -16.18 23.34
C ALA A 78 -8.00 -16.14 23.92
N ALA A 79 -7.00 -16.61 23.16
CA ALA A 79 -5.59 -16.53 23.57
C ALA A 79 -5.09 -15.07 23.63
N GLU A 80 -5.49 -14.21 22.69
CA GLU A 80 -5.19 -12.77 22.71
C GLU A 80 -5.78 -12.10 23.96
N SER A 81 -7.06 -12.33 24.25
CA SER A 81 -7.73 -11.79 25.43
C SER A 81 -7.13 -12.33 26.73
N ALA A 82 -6.74 -13.60 26.77
CA ALA A 82 -6.03 -14.16 27.92
C ALA A 82 -4.67 -13.49 28.13
N ASN A 83 -3.93 -13.18 27.07
CA ASN A 83 -2.67 -12.42 27.15
C ASN A 83 -2.90 -10.99 27.66
N GLN A 84 -3.97 -10.33 27.24
CA GLN A 84 -4.35 -9.01 27.76
C GLN A 84 -4.70 -9.05 29.25
N VAL A 85 -5.45 -10.07 29.69
CA VAL A 85 -5.76 -10.29 31.11
C VAL A 85 -4.48 -10.59 31.89
N CYS A 86 -3.57 -11.40 31.34
CA CYS A 86 -2.27 -11.71 31.95
C CYS A 86 -1.44 -10.44 32.20
N ALA A 87 -1.51 -9.45 31.32
CA ALA A 87 -0.84 -8.16 31.52
C ALA A 87 -1.34 -7.39 32.76
N LEU A 88 -2.55 -7.66 33.25
CA LEU A 88 -3.13 -7.04 34.45
C LEU A 88 -2.91 -7.85 35.73
N LEU A 89 -2.65 -9.16 35.64
CA LEU A 89 -2.46 -10.03 36.81
C LEU A 89 -1.20 -9.70 37.62
N SER A 90 -1.27 -9.90 38.93
CA SER A 90 -0.11 -9.90 39.82
C SER A 90 0.72 -11.19 39.68
N GLN A 91 1.96 -11.19 40.16
CA GLN A 91 2.84 -12.37 40.12
C GLN A 91 2.21 -13.60 40.79
N ASP A 92 1.62 -13.43 41.98
CA ASP A 92 0.97 -14.53 42.71
C ASP A 92 -0.23 -15.11 41.93
N GLN A 93 -1.03 -14.25 41.29
CA GLN A 93 -2.17 -14.69 40.48
C GLN A 93 -1.75 -15.41 39.20
N VAL A 94 -0.62 -15.01 38.59
CA VAL A 94 -0.06 -15.70 37.43
C VAL A 94 0.35 -17.12 37.81
N ASP A 95 1.06 -17.27 38.92
CA ASP A 95 1.55 -18.58 39.39
C ASP A 95 0.40 -19.49 39.89
N GLU A 96 -0.61 -18.94 40.58
CA GLU A 96 -1.73 -19.72 41.13
C GLU A 96 -2.83 -20.06 40.11
N HIS A 97 -3.07 -19.21 39.11
CA HIS A 97 -4.22 -19.35 38.22
C HIS A 97 -3.84 -19.47 36.74
N TYR A 98 -2.97 -18.60 36.22
CA TYR A 98 -2.65 -18.55 34.80
C TYR A 98 -1.75 -19.72 34.36
N VAL A 99 -0.71 -20.01 35.13
CA VAL A 99 0.24 -21.09 34.82
C VAL A 99 -0.42 -22.48 34.90
N PRO A 100 -1.26 -22.79 35.90
CA PRO A 100 -2.01 -24.05 35.90
C PRO A 100 -2.98 -24.19 34.72
N LEU A 101 -3.62 -23.10 34.27
CA LEU A 101 -4.42 -23.09 33.04
C LEU A 101 -3.54 -23.42 31.83
N LEU A 102 -2.39 -22.76 31.69
CA LEU A 102 -1.45 -23.01 30.61
C LEU A 102 -0.97 -24.47 30.58
N LYS A 103 -0.75 -25.05 31.76
CA LYS A 103 -0.39 -26.47 31.92
C LYS A 103 -1.52 -27.40 31.48
N ARG A 104 -2.78 -27.09 31.79
CA ARG A 104 -3.94 -27.86 31.32
C ARG A 104 -4.08 -27.77 29.79
N LEU A 105 -3.98 -26.58 29.21
CA LEU A 105 -4.07 -26.41 27.76
C LEU A 105 -2.93 -27.12 27.01
N SER A 106 -1.69 -27.01 27.49
CA SER A 106 -0.51 -27.64 26.88
C SER A 106 -0.46 -29.17 27.00
N THR A 107 -1.16 -29.75 27.98
CA THR A 107 -1.26 -31.21 28.16
C THR A 107 -2.62 -31.77 27.74
N GLY A 108 -3.50 -30.94 27.20
CA GLY A 108 -4.83 -31.35 26.75
C GLY A 108 -4.78 -32.44 25.68
N GLU A 109 -5.78 -33.32 25.67
CA GLU A 109 -5.86 -34.45 24.73
C GLU A 109 -5.99 -33.97 23.28
N TRP A 110 -6.75 -32.89 23.07
CA TRP A 110 -6.99 -32.30 21.76
C TRP A 110 -5.87 -31.36 21.36
N PHE A 111 -5.49 -31.39 20.08
CA PHE A 111 -4.45 -30.50 19.56
C PHE A 111 -4.88 -29.02 19.59
N THR A 112 -6.19 -28.74 19.59
CA THR A 112 -6.76 -27.40 19.60
C THR A 112 -6.32 -26.60 20.83
N SER A 113 -6.41 -27.21 22.01
CA SER A 113 -5.97 -26.60 23.28
C SER A 113 -4.45 -26.41 23.31
N ARG A 114 -3.70 -27.40 22.80
CA ARG A 114 -2.23 -27.35 22.77
C ARG A 114 -1.72 -26.26 21.81
N THR A 115 -2.41 -26.04 20.70
CA THR A 115 -2.13 -24.94 19.77
C THR A 115 -2.37 -23.58 20.41
N SER A 116 -3.48 -23.37 21.12
CA SER A 116 -3.73 -22.09 21.80
C SER A 116 -2.72 -21.81 22.91
N ALA A 117 -2.27 -22.86 23.61
CA ALA A 117 -1.28 -22.74 24.67
C ALA A 117 0.01 -22.06 24.19
N THR A 118 0.45 -22.31 22.94
CA THR A 118 1.74 -21.77 22.45
C THR A 118 1.76 -20.24 22.42
N ALA A 119 0.63 -19.58 22.17
CA ALA A 119 0.52 -18.12 22.13
C ALA A 119 0.49 -17.46 23.52
N MET A 120 0.29 -18.24 24.59
CA MET A 120 0.09 -17.73 25.94
C MET A 120 1.36 -17.67 26.79
N PHE A 121 2.46 -18.31 26.35
CA PHE A 121 3.71 -18.37 27.11
C PHE A 121 4.41 -17.01 27.22
N ALA A 122 4.47 -16.24 26.14
CA ALA A 122 5.21 -14.98 26.09
C ALA A 122 4.68 -13.91 27.06
N ALA A 123 3.36 -13.87 27.30
CA ALA A 123 2.74 -12.89 28.20
C ALA A 123 2.96 -13.23 29.69
N ALA A 124 2.98 -14.52 30.05
CA ALA A 124 3.10 -14.97 31.44
C ALA A 124 4.55 -15.07 31.92
N TYR A 125 5.48 -15.40 31.02
CA TYR A 125 6.87 -15.71 31.38
C TYR A 125 7.58 -14.60 32.17
N PRO A 126 7.51 -13.30 31.80
CA PRO A 126 8.20 -12.24 32.53
C PRO A 126 7.69 -12.02 33.96
N LYS A 127 6.46 -12.47 34.26
CA LYS A 127 5.79 -12.28 35.55
C LYS A 127 5.90 -13.48 36.49
N ALA A 128 6.25 -14.65 35.96
CA ALA A 128 6.34 -15.88 36.73
C ALA A 128 7.57 -15.91 37.64
N THR A 129 7.53 -16.72 38.70
CA THR A 129 8.72 -16.99 39.53
C THR A 129 9.76 -17.82 38.78
N PRO A 130 11.06 -17.75 39.13
CA PRO A 130 12.13 -18.48 38.41
C PRO A 130 11.90 -19.99 38.31
N ALA A 131 11.35 -20.62 39.36
CA ALA A 131 11.03 -22.05 39.33
C ALA A 131 9.93 -22.39 38.31
N VAL A 132 8.96 -21.49 38.16
CA VAL A 132 7.87 -21.62 37.19
C VAL A 132 8.35 -21.31 35.77
N GLN A 133 9.27 -20.35 35.61
CA GLN A 133 9.92 -20.07 34.33
C GLN A 133 10.62 -21.32 33.76
N ASP A 134 11.39 -22.04 34.59
CA ASP A 134 12.03 -23.30 34.20
C ASP A 134 11.01 -24.38 33.80
N GLU A 135 9.85 -24.42 34.45
CA GLU A 135 8.74 -25.31 34.07
C GLU A 135 8.11 -24.90 32.74
N MET A 136 7.88 -23.60 32.53
CA MET A 136 7.32 -23.05 31.29
C MET A 136 8.18 -23.36 30.07
N ILE A 137 9.51 -23.25 30.20
CA ILE A 137 10.44 -23.60 29.12
C ILE A 137 10.32 -25.09 28.77
N LYS A 138 10.28 -25.98 29.77
CA LYS A 138 10.10 -27.43 29.55
C LYS A 138 8.77 -27.73 28.88
N MET A 139 7.69 -27.06 29.28
CA MET A 139 6.37 -27.19 28.66
C MET A 139 6.40 -26.73 27.19
N PHE A 140 6.98 -25.57 26.91
CA PHE A 140 7.08 -25.04 25.56
C PHE A 140 7.95 -25.92 24.65
N THR A 141 9.12 -26.36 25.11
CA THR A 141 10.00 -27.28 24.37
C THR A 141 9.31 -28.62 24.07
N LYS A 142 8.42 -29.09 24.96
CA LYS A 142 7.60 -30.28 24.68
C LYS A 142 6.57 -30.03 23.57
N LEU A 143 5.97 -28.84 23.51
CA LEU A 143 5.05 -28.47 22.41
C LEU A 143 5.77 -28.33 21.07
N CYS A 144 7.03 -27.87 21.08
CA CYS A 144 7.90 -27.87 19.89
C CYS A 144 8.18 -29.29 19.36
N ASP A 145 8.05 -30.32 20.21
CA ASP A 145 8.24 -31.72 19.88
C ASP A 145 6.93 -32.54 19.93
N ASP A 146 5.78 -31.88 19.76
CA ASP A 146 4.49 -32.56 19.76
C ASP A 146 4.35 -33.49 18.54
N ASP A 147 3.69 -34.63 18.72
CA ASP A 147 3.44 -35.58 17.62
C ASP A 147 2.58 -34.93 16.52
N THR A 148 1.75 -33.95 16.87
CA THR A 148 0.82 -33.27 15.96
C THR A 148 1.48 -32.09 15.24
N PRO A 149 1.57 -32.10 13.90
CA PRO A 149 2.18 -31.00 13.14
C PRO A 149 1.55 -29.63 13.37
N MET A 150 0.24 -29.57 13.64
CA MET A 150 -0.48 -28.31 13.89
C MET A 150 0.01 -27.61 15.15
N VAL A 151 0.38 -28.37 16.19
CA VAL A 151 0.93 -27.84 17.44
C VAL A 151 2.36 -27.35 17.22
N ARG A 152 3.20 -28.14 16.54
CA ARG A 152 4.57 -27.73 16.19
C ARG A 152 4.59 -26.48 15.32
N ARG A 153 3.64 -26.36 14.40
CA ARG A 153 3.44 -25.17 13.55
C ARG A 153 3.10 -23.94 14.39
N ALA A 154 2.18 -24.08 15.35
CA ALA A 154 1.82 -23.00 16.27
C ALA A 154 2.99 -22.60 17.19
N ALA A 155 3.73 -23.59 17.69
CA ALA A 155 4.95 -23.36 18.47
C ALA A 155 6.00 -22.60 17.67
N ALA A 156 6.25 -22.98 16.41
CA ALA A 156 7.19 -22.29 15.51
C ALA A 156 6.78 -20.83 15.24
N LYS A 157 5.47 -20.56 15.08
CA LYS A 157 4.93 -19.20 14.89
C LYS A 157 5.22 -18.30 16.10
N GLU A 158 4.92 -18.79 17.30
CA GLU A 158 5.03 -18.02 18.54
C GLU A 158 6.45 -18.03 19.13
N PHE A 159 7.34 -18.86 18.57
CA PHE A 159 8.72 -19.03 19.03
C PHE A 159 9.48 -17.70 19.09
N GLY A 160 9.37 -16.88 18.05
CA GLY A 160 10.08 -15.60 17.98
C GLY A 160 9.58 -14.57 19.00
N GLY A 161 8.29 -14.62 19.36
CA GLY A 161 7.72 -13.78 20.42
C GLY A 161 8.21 -14.23 21.80
N PHE A 162 8.26 -15.54 22.03
CA PHE A 162 8.74 -16.11 23.29
C PHE A 162 10.25 -15.93 23.48
N SER A 163 11.05 -16.08 22.41
CA SER A 163 12.52 -15.92 22.48
C SER A 163 12.95 -14.53 22.95
N LYS A 164 12.15 -13.48 22.65
CA LYS A 164 12.43 -12.10 23.06
C LYS A 164 12.24 -11.84 24.56
N GLN A 165 11.53 -12.71 25.27
CA GLN A 165 11.28 -12.57 26.71
C GLN A 165 12.30 -13.32 27.59
N LEU A 166 13.19 -14.09 26.97
CA LEU A 166 14.13 -14.97 27.66
C LEU A 166 15.48 -14.30 27.89
N SER A 167 16.19 -14.76 28.92
CA SER A 167 17.60 -14.42 29.10
C SER A 167 18.45 -15.12 28.04
N HIS A 168 19.60 -14.53 27.72
CA HIS A 168 20.53 -15.03 26.71
C HIS A 168 21.04 -16.45 27.02
N ASP A 169 21.37 -16.74 28.29
CA ASP A 169 21.82 -18.08 28.73
C ASP A 169 20.74 -19.16 28.50
N THR A 170 19.50 -18.87 28.86
CA THR A 170 18.37 -19.80 28.70
C THR A 170 18.00 -20.00 27.23
N LEU A 171 18.08 -18.95 26.43
CA LEU A 171 17.85 -19.02 24.99
C LEU A 171 18.83 -20.01 24.32
N LEU A 172 20.11 -19.93 24.68
CA LEU A 172 21.16 -20.79 24.12
C LEU A 172 21.09 -22.23 24.65
N ALA A 173 20.88 -22.42 25.95
CA ALA A 173 20.89 -23.74 26.57
C ALA A 173 19.64 -24.57 26.25
N ASP A 174 18.46 -23.96 26.36
CA ASP A 174 17.19 -24.71 26.40
C ASP A 174 16.34 -24.56 25.15
N LEU A 175 16.27 -23.36 24.55
CA LEU A 175 15.43 -23.11 23.38
C LEU A 175 16.12 -23.38 22.04
N LEU A 176 17.40 -23.07 21.90
CA LEU A 176 18.13 -23.26 20.64
C LEU A 176 18.10 -24.72 20.13
N PRO A 177 18.22 -25.77 20.99
CA PRO A 177 18.05 -27.15 20.55
C PRO A 177 16.64 -27.44 19.99
N ALA A 178 15.61 -26.89 20.63
CA ALA A 178 14.22 -27.03 20.18
C ALA A 178 14.00 -26.35 18.82
N PHE A 179 14.55 -25.15 18.65
CA PHE A 179 14.54 -24.42 17.38
C PHE A 179 15.21 -25.23 16.25
N ARG A 180 16.39 -25.81 16.50
CA ARG A 180 17.09 -26.65 15.51
C ARG A 180 16.29 -27.89 15.09
N LYS A 181 15.48 -28.43 16.01
CA LYS A 181 14.59 -29.54 15.70
C LYS A 181 13.43 -29.09 14.80
N LEU A 182 12.80 -27.95 15.12
CA LEU A 182 11.73 -27.36 14.30
C LEU A 182 12.22 -26.94 12.91
N SER A 183 13.43 -26.42 12.78
CA SER A 183 13.98 -25.99 11.49
C SER A 183 14.34 -27.17 10.57
N ALA A 184 14.50 -28.37 11.13
CA ALA A 184 14.71 -29.62 10.42
C ALA A 184 13.48 -30.54 10.44
N ASP A 185 12.29 -30.01 10.74
CA ASP A 185 11.04 -30.78 10.79
C ASP A 185 10.72 -31.43 9.45
N ASP A 186 10.00 -32.56 9.45
CA ASP A 186 9.55 -33.21 8.22
C ASP A 186 8.55 -32.35 7.44
N GLN A 187 7.74 -31.55 8.14
CA GLN A 187 6.68 -30.73 7.57
C GLN A 187 7.19 -29.35 7.14
N ASP A 188 7.03 -29.02 5.86
CA ASP A 188 7.46 -27.72 5.32
C ASP A 188 6.69 -26.54 5.92
N SER A 189 5.42 -26.75 6.26
CA SER A 189 4.55 -25.78 6.96
C SER A 189 5.07 -25.35 8.33
N VAL A 190 5.86 -26.19 8.99
CA VAL A 190 6.54 -25.88 10.26
C VAL A 190 7.86 -25.16 9.95
N ARG A 191 8.69 -25.73 9.07
CA ARG A 191 10.00 -25.17 8.71
C ARG A 191 9.91 -23.73 8.20
N LEU A 192 8.89 -23.38 7.42
CA LEU A 192 8.75 -22.02 6.89
C LEU A 192 8.56 -20.96 8.01
N LEU A 193 7.87 -21.30 9.09
CA LEU A 193 7.64 -20.38 10.21
C LEU A 193 8.89 -20.20 11.07
N THR A 194 9.85 -21.12 10.98
CA THR A 194 11.12 -21.00 11.71
C THR A 194 11.99 -19.88 11.19
N VAL A 195 11.72 -19.31 10.00
CA VAL A 195 12.47 -18.17 9.47
C VAL A 195 12.26 -16.93 10.33
N ASP A 196 11.02 -16.61 10.72
CA ASP A 196 10.72 -15.47 11.59
C ASP A 196 11.29 -15.68 13.00
N ALA A 197 11.20 -16.91 13.51
CA ALA A 197 11.83 -17.29 14.76
C ALA A 197 13.36 -17.14 14.70
N MET A 198 13.99 -17.51 13.59
CA MET A 198 15.43 -17.36 13.37
C MET A 198 15.86 -15.90 13.41
N ILE A 199 15.07 -15.00 12.82
CA ILE A 199 15.35 -13.56 12.85
C ILE A 199 15.27 -13.04 14.28
N ALA A 200 14.22 -13.41 15.03
CA ALA A 200 14.06 -13.00 16.43
C ALA A 200 15.17 -13.53 17.35
N ILE A 201 15.69 -14.74 17.11
CA ILE A 201 16.84 -15.29 17.83
C ILE A 201 18.11 -14.54 17.42
N ALA A 202 18.32 -14.30 16.12
CA ALA A 202 19.50 -13.58 15.63
C ALA A 202 19.58 -12.16 16.18
N GLU A 203 18.45 -11.44 16.29
CA GLU A 203 18.37 -10.12 16.93
C GLU A 203 18.80 -10.13 18.42
N ALA A 204 18.72 -11.27 19.09
CA ALA A 204 19.06 -11.42 20.51
C ALA A 204 20.50 -11.94 20.75
N LEU A 205 21.22 -12.35 19.69
CA LEU A 205 22.56 -12.92 19.77
C LEU A 205 23.60 -11.94 19.24
N SER A 206 24.86 -12.14 19.64
CA SER A 206 26.00 -11.43 19.02
C SER A 206 26.39 -12.04 17.66
N ASP A 207 27.07 -11.27 16.81
CA ASP A 207 27.48 -11.69 15.46
C ASP A 207 28.28 -13.02 15.47
N ASP A 208 29.20 -13.20 16.42
CA ASP A 208 29.99 -14.43 16.58
C ASP A 208 29.12 -15.65 16.94
N GLU A 209 28.12 -15.43 17.79
CA GLU A 209 27.19 -16.47 18.23
C GLU A 209 26.22 -16.84 17.09
N CYS A 210 25.72 -15.85 16.36
CA CYS A 210 24.93 -16.08 15.14
C CYS A 210 25.68 -16.99 14.17
N LYS A 211 26.98 -16.74 13.95
CA LYS A 211 27.80 -17.57 13.05
C LYS A 211 27.93 -19.01 13.54
N ASN A 212 28.26 -19.18 14.81
CA ASN A 212 28.53 -20.50 15.39
C ASN A 212 27.24 -21.32 15.58
N TYR A 213 26.14 -20.69 15.98
CA TYR A 213 24.91 -21.38 16.36
C TYR A 213 23.86 -21.45 15.25
N LEU A 214 23.72 -20.41 14.42
CA LEU A 214 22.67 -20.29 13.40
C LEU A 214 23.17 -20.48 11.96
N GLY A 215 24.45 -20.27 11.67
CA GLY A 215 24.98 -20.31 10.30
C GLY A 215 24.70 -21.62 9.54
N ALA A 216 24.82 -22.78 10.20
CA ALA A 216 24.48 -24.07 9.59
C ALA A 216 22.97 -24.20 9.27
N THR A 217 22.11 -23.72 10.17
CA THR A 217 20.66 -23.72 10.00
C THR A 217 20.24 -22.79 8.87
N MET A 218 20.82 -21.60 8.79
CA MET A 218 20.59 -20.63 7.70
C MET A 218 20.89 -21.27 6.33
N LYS A 219 22.05 -21.93 6.19
CA LYS A 219 22.41 -22.65 4.94
C LYS A 219 21.41 -23.75 4.59
N SER A 220 20.95 -24.50 5.58
CA SER A 220 19.96 -25.55 5.39
C SER A 220 18.62 -24.99 4.90
N LEU A 221 18.16 -23.86 5.45
CA LEU A 221 16.88 -23.24 5.06
C LEU A 221 16.95 -22.61 3.67
N VAL A 222 18.07 -21.99 3.30
CA VAL A 222 18.30 -21.44 1.95
C VAL A 222 18.25 -22.54 0.88
N SER A 223 18.79 -23.72 1.20
CA SER A 223 18.87 -24.86 0.28
C SER A 223 17.80 -25.93 0.56
N ASP A 224 16.70 -25.56 1.23
CA ASP A 224 15.64 -26.48 1.60
C ASP A 224 15.00 -27.13 0.37
N ARG A 225 14.50 -28.36 0.54
CA ARG A 225 13.80 -29.10 -0.52
C ARG A 225 12.50 -28.41 -0.94
N SER A 226 11.77 -27.82 0.01
CA SER A 226 10.51 -27.12 -0.25
C SER A 226 10.77 -25.69 -0.71
N TRP A 227 10.24 -25.33 -1.87
CA TRP A 227 10.32 -23.97 -2.40
C TRP A 227 9.62 -22.95 -1.47
N ARG A 228 8.63 -23.37 -0.66
CA ARG A 228 7.91 -22.48 0.27
C ARG A 228 8.81 -21.99 1.40
N VAL A 229 9.72 -22.84 1.87
CA VAL A 229 10.72 -22.48 2.88
C VAL A 229 11.74 -21.53 2.27
N ARG A 230 12.26 -21.85 1.07
CA ARG A 230 13.19 -20.98 0.33
C ARG A 230 12.57 -19.62 -0.01
N TYR A 231 11.28 -19.60 -0.36
CA TYR A 231 10.49 -18.40 -0.58
C TYR A 231 10.44 -17.54 0.69
N MET A 232 10.14 -18.13 1.85
CA MET A 232 10.09 -17.37 3.10
C MET A 232 11.43 -16.76 3.48
N VAL A 233 12.52 -17.51 3.26
CA VAL A 233 13.89 -16.99 3.44
C VAL A 233 14.18 -15.85 2.46
N ALA A 234 13.76 -15.97 1.20
CA ALA A 234 13.94 -14.93 0.19
C ALA A 234 13.11 -13.66 0.51
N ASP A 235 11.89 -13.80 1.00
CA ASP A 235 11.00 -12.69 1.36
C ASP A 235 11.51 -11.91 2.58
N HIS A 236 12.08 -12.61 3.56
CA HIS A 236 12.62 -12.02 4.79
C HIS A 236 14.15 -11.84 4.78
N PHE A 237 14.78 -11.95 3.60
CA PHE A 237 16.24 -12.04 3.49
C PHE A 237 16.98 -10.81 4.05
N VAL A 238 16.47 -9.61 3.82
CA VAL A 238 17.09 -8.36 4.31
C VAL A 238 17.07 -8.29 5.83
N LYS A 239 15.94 -8.64 6.47
CA LYS A 239 15.83 -8.68 7.93
C LYS A 239 16.78 -9.71 8.52
N LEU A 240 16.88 -10.88 7.89
CA LEU A 240 17.83 -11.92 8.30
C LEU A 240 19.29 -11.45 8.17
N ALA A 241 19.64 -10.78 7.07
CA ALA A 241 20.98 -10.24 6.83
C ALA A 241 21.35 -9.14 7.83
N GLN A 242 20.40 -8.27 8.19
CA GLN A 242 20.60 -7.24 9.21
C GLN A 242 20.83 -7.85 10.61
N ALA A 243 20.07 -8.90 10.96
CA ALA A 243 20.19 -9.58 12.24
C ALA A 243 21.43 -10.49 12.35
N ALA A 244 21.96 -11.00 11.24
CA ALA A 244 23.12 -11.90 11.23
C ALA A 244 24.48 -11.19 11.38
N GLY A 245 24.55 -9.87 11.20
CA GLY A 245 25.80 -9.11 11.29
C GLY A 245 26.63 -9.09 9.99
N GLN A 246 27.51 -8.09 9.85
CA GLN A 246 28.18 -7.81 8.56
C GLN A 246 29.20 -8.87 8.13
N ASP A 247 29.82 -9.58 9.07
CA ASP A 247 30.85 -10.58 8.74
C ASP A 247 30.23 -11.83 8.09
N ILE A 248 29.07 -12.27 8.58
CA ILE A 248 28.32 -13.39 7.98
C ILE A 248 27.75 -12.98 6.62
N VAL A 249 27.33 -11.71 6.48
CA VAL A 249 26.83 -11.16 5.21
C VAL A 249 27.88 -11.30 4.11
N ARG A 250 29.12 -10.86 4.36
CA ARG A 250 30.20 -10.87 3.37
C ARG A 250 30.67 -12.28 2.99
N GLU A 251 30.78 -13.19 3.96
CA GLU A 251 31.35 -14.52 3.73
C GLU A 251 30.34 -15.54 3.19
N GLU A 252 29.11 -15.56 3.74
CA GLU A 252 28.17 -16.66 3.52
C GLU A 252 26.89 -16.22 2.81
N LEU A 253 26.27 -15.11 3.23
CA LEU A 253 24.95 -14.73 2.73
C LEU A 253 24.95 -14.24 1.28
N VAL A 254 26.04 -13.64 0.79
CA VAL A 254 26.16 -13.30 -0.64
C VAL A 254 26.05 -14.53 -1.53
N SER A 255 26.67 -15.65 -1.13
CA SER A 255 26.59 -16.90 -1.90
C SER A 255 25.19 -17.53 -1.85
N ALA A 256 24.55 -17.48 -0.68
CA ALA A 256 23.19 -17.93 -0.46
C ALA A 256 22.17 -17.12 -1.28
N TYR A 257 22.31 -15.80 -1.28
CA TYR A 257 21.41 -14.91 -2.02
C TYR A 257 21.51 -15.12 -3.53
N VAL A 258 22.74 -15.29 -4.05
CA VAL A 258 22.96 -15.63 -5.47
C VAL A 258 22.27 -16.96 -5.83
N ALA A 259 22.25 -17.95 -4.93
CA ALA A 259 21.54 -19.20 -5.16
C ALA A 259 20.02 -18.99 -5.21
N LEU A 260 19.45 -18.14 -4.35
CA LEU A 260 18.01 -17.79 -4.36
C LEU A 260 17.61 -17.00 -5.61
N LEU A 261 18.46 -16.09 -6.09
CA LEU A 261 18.22 -15.38 -7.36
C LEU A 261 18.25 -16.33 -8.58
N LYS A 262 18.90 -17.49 -8.46
CA LYS A 262 18.99 -18.52 -9.49
C LYS A 262 18.17 -19.77 -9.16
N ASP A 263 17.18 -19.64 -8.29
CA ASP A 263 16.32 -20.76 -7.91
C ASP A 263 15.57 -21.31 -9.13
N ASN A 264 15.22 -22.59 -9.09
CA ASN A 264 14.41 -23.19 -10.15
C ASN A 264 12.98 -22.62 -10.17
N GLU A 265 12.45 -22.26 -8.99
CA GLU A 265 11.07 -21.79 -8.85
C GLU A 265 10.94 -20.28 -9.07
N ALA A 266 9.94 -19.87 -9.86
CA ALA A 266 9.79 -18.47 -10.23
C ALA A 266 9.41 -17.59 -9.03
N GLU A 267 8.56 -18.09 -8.13
CA GLU A 267 8.07 -17.39 -6.94
C GLU A 267 9.23 -17.04 -5.99
N VAL A 268 10.19 -17.95 -5.84
CA VAL A 268 11.40 -17.71 -5.01
C VAL A 268 12.25 -16.61 -5.65
N ARG A 269 12.45 -16.67 -6.98
CA ARG A 269 13.19 -15.63 -7.70
C ARG A 269 12.49 -14.27 -7.64
N THR A 270 11.16 -14.24 -7.67
CA THR A 270 10.35 -13.02 -7.52
C THR A 270 10.53 -12.40 -6.14
N ALA A 271 10.43 -13.19 -5.07
CA ALA A 271 10.66 -12.71 -3.70
C ALA A 271 12.09 -12.21 -3.51
N ALA A 272 13.07 -12.96 -4.01
CA ALA A 272 14.48 -12.57 -3.97
C ALA A 272 14.70 -11.25 -4.74
N ALA A 273 14.14 -11.10 -5.95
CA ALA A 273 14.23 -9.86 -6.73
C ALA A 273 13.63 -8.65 -6.01
N GLY A 274 12.56 -8.87 -5.24
CA GLY A 274 11.92 -7.89 -4.35
C GLY A 274 12.87 -7.27 -3.32
N GLN A 275 13.83 -8.07 -2.83
CA GLN A 275 14.72 -7.71 -1.73
C GLN A 275 16.10 -7.17 -2.17
N ILE A 276 16.35 -7.06 -3.48
CA ILE A 276 17.67 -6.67 -4.03
C ILE A 276 18.19 -5.34 -3.48
N PRO A 277 17.41 -4.24 -3.43
CA PRO A 277 17.92 -2.95 -2.97
C PRO A 277 18.30 -2.98 -1.48
N GLY A 278 17.46 -3.59 -0.64
CA GLY A 278 17.71 -3.69 0.79
C GLY A 278 18.92 -4.55 1.13
N PHE A 279 19.20 -5.60 0.35
CA PHE A 279 20.42 -6.38 0.52
C PHE A 279 21.66 -5.65 -0.04
N ALA A 280 21.50 -4.93 -1.15
CA ALA A 280 22.57 -4.12 -1.74
C ALA A 280 23.05 -2.99 -0.81
N GLU A 281 22.17 -2.41 0.01
CA GLU A 281 22.55 -1.43 1.04
C GLU A 281 23.53 -1.97 2.10
N LEU A 282 23.55 -3.28 2.32
CA LEU A 282 24.43 -3.94 3.30
C LEU A 282 25.79 -4.35 2.70
N LEU A 283 26.00 -4.11 1.40
CA LEU A 283 27.18 -4.58 0.67
C LEU A 283 28.01 -3.43 0.11
N ASP A 284 29.30 -3.70 -0.05
CA ASP A 284 30.21 -2.81 -0.77
C ASP A 284 29.92 -2.86 -2.28
N ALA A 285 30.05 -1.71 -2.96
CA ALA A 285 29.72 -1.57 -4.38
C ALA A 285 30.46 -2.57 -5.30
N GLU A 286 31.69 -2.93 -4.97
CA GLU A 286 32.48 -3.93 -5.70
C GLU A 286 31.83 -5.32 -5.68
N VAL A 287 31.27 -5.73 -4.53
CA VAL A 287 30.60 -7.02 -4.38
C VAL A 287 29.30 -7.04 -5.17
N ILE A 288 28.55 -5.94 -5.16
CA ILE A 288 27.32 -5.78 -5.94
C ILE A 288 27.64 -5.98 -7.44
N LEU A 289 28.68 -5.31 -7.94
CA LEU A 289 29.10 -5.41 -9.33
C LEU A 289 29.62 -6.79 -9.71
N ALA A 290 30.42 -7.43 -8.86
CA ALA A 290 31.02 -8.72 -9.17
C ALA A 290 30.03 -9.91 -9.04
N ARG A 291 29.09 -9.85 -8.09
CA ARG A 291 28.25 -11.00 -7.70
C ARG A 291 26.78 -10.82 -8.03
N LEU A 292 26.20 -9.65 -7.77
CA LEU A 292 24.76 -9.43 -7.97
C LEU A 292 24.44 -9.02 -9.41
N MET A 293 25.26 -8.17 -10.04
CA MET A 293 24.99 -7.70 -11.40
C MET A 293 24.84 -8.81 -12.46
N PRO A 294 25.66 -9.89 -12.47
CA PRO A 294 25.43 -11.01 -13.38
C PRO A 294 24.04 -11.65 -13.17
N CYS A 295 23.60 -11.80 -11.92
CA CYS A 295 22.30 -12.38 -11.60
C CYS A 295 21.16 -11.45 -12.00
N ILE A 296 21.30 -10.14 -11.81
CA ILE A 296 20.33 -9.13 -12.24
C ILE A 296 20.15 -9.15 -13.76
N ARG A 297 21.24 -9.33 -14.52
CA ARG A 297 21.18 -9.49 -15.98
C ARG A 297 20.39 -10.74 -16.37
N ASP A 298 20.65 -11.87 -15.70
CA ASP A 298 19.93 -13.12 -15.93
C ASP A 298 18.41 -12.94 -15.65
N LEU A 299 18.07 -12.28 -14.53
CA LEU A 299 16.68 -12.01 -14.12
C LEU A 299 15.94 -11.06 -15.07
N ALA A 300 16.63 -10.12 -15.72
CA ALA A 300 16.03 -9.25 -16.72
C ALA A 300 15.59 -10.00 -17.99
N THR A 301 16.14 -11.20 -18.21
CA THR A 301 15.79 -12.11 -19.31
C THR A 301 15.00 -13.34 -18.83
N ASP A 302 14.49 -13.34 -17.59
CA ASP A 302 13.81 -14.50 -17.02
C ASP A 302 12.58 -14.90 -17.84
N ALA A 303 12.25 -16.20 -17.88
CA ALA A 303 11.05 -16.69 -18.56
C ALA A 303 9.76 -16.19 -17.89
N SER A 304 9.77 -16.03 -16.55
CA SER A 304 8.61 -15.59 -15.79
C SER A 304 8.43 -14.07 -15.81
N GLN A 305 7.26 -13.62 -16.24
CA GLN A 305 6.87 -12.20 -16.22
C GLN A 305 6.89 -11.61 -14.80
N HIS A 306 6.55 -12.40 -13.78
CA HIS A 306 6.49 -11.93 -12.39
C HIS A 306 7.88 -11.63 -11.83
N VAL A 307 8.88 -12.41 -12.24
CA VAL A 307 10.29 -12.16 -11.88
C VAL A 307 10.78 -10.87 -12.52
N ARG A 308 10.53 -10.70 -13.84
CA ARG A 308 10.89 -9.46 -14.56
C ARG A 308 10.18 -8.24 -13.99
N ALA A 309 8.91 -8.38 -13.57
CA ALA A 309 8.12 -7.30 -12.99
C ALA A 309 8.63 -6.89 -11.61
N ALA A 310 8.96 -7.87 -10.76
CA ALA A 310 9.57 -7.60 -9.45
C ALA A 310 10.94 -6.93 -9.61
N LEU A 311 11.77 -7.42 -10.52
CA LEU A 311 13.04 -6.76 -10.83
C LEU A 311 12.84 -5.32 -11.30
N GLY A 312 11.88 -5.10 -12.20
CA GLY A 312 11.58 -3.76 -12.72
C GLY A 312 11.11 -2.78 -11.65
N SER A 313 10.44 -3.26 -10.60
CA SER A 313 10.04 -2.42 -9.46
C SER A 313 11.21 -2.03 -8.56
N GLN A 314 12.28 -2.82 -8.52
CA GLN A 314 13.35 -2.69 -7.51
C GLN A 314 14.68 -2.19 -8.09
N ILE A 315 14.96 -2.42 -9.37
CA ILE A 315 16.24 -2.11 -10.02
C ILE A 315 16.65 -0.63 -9.90
N SER A 316 15.68 0.30 -9.78
CA SER A 316 15.94 1.73 -9.55
C SER A 316 16.59 2.02 -8.20
N GLY A 317 16.37 1.18 -7.19
CA GLY A 317 16.97 1.33 -5.86
C GLY A 317 18.49 1.13 -5.85
N LEU A 318 19.04 0.48 -6.89
CA LEU A 318 20.49 0.28 -7.03
C LEU A 318 21.22 1.50 -7.58
N ALA A 319 20.52 2.43 -8.25
CA ALA A 319 21.17 3.57 -8.89
C ALA A 319 21.89 4.50 -7.90
N PRO A 320 21.29 4.88 -6.75
CA PRO A 320 21.99 5.69 -5.74
C PRO A 320 23.19 4.97 -5.11
N LEU A 321 23.15 3.64 -5.01
CA LEU A 321 24.18 2.83 -4.35
C LEU A 321 25.43 2.62 -5.20
N LEU A 322 25.25 2.45 -6.52
CA LEU A 322 26.36 2.22 -7.46
C LEU A 322 27.01 3.51 -7.96
N GLY A 323 26.34 4.66 -7.79
CA GLY A 323 26.79 5.95 -8.33
C GLY A 323 26.61 6.06 -9.85
N LYS A 324 27.02 7.21 -10.39
CA LYS A 324 26.68 7.61 -11.77
C LYS A 324 27.30 6.71 -12.85
N ASP A 325 28.60 6.42 -12.76
CA ASP A 325 29.33 5.73 -13.83
C ASP A 325 28.89 4.27 -13.98
N ALA A 326 28.82 3.53 -12.86
CA ALA A 326 28.38 2.13 -12.86
C ALA A 326 26.89 1.98 -13.23
N THR A 327 26.04 2.95 -12.86
CA THR A 327 24.64 2.99 -13.27
C THR A 327 24.52 3.13 -14.79
N ILE A 328 25.32 3.99 -15.41
CA ILE A 328 25.30 4.18 -16.87
C ILE A 328 25.82 2.94 -17.60
N GLU A 329 26.90 2.33 -17.12
CA GLU A 329 27.52 1.20 -17.81
C GLU A 329 26.68 -0.09 -17.70
N HIS A 330 26.08 -0.35 -16.55
CA HIS A 330 25.48 -1.65 -16.26
C HIS A 330 23.97 -1.63 -16.07
N LEU A 331 23.40 -0.60 -15.44
CA LEU A 331 21.96 -0.54 -15.18
C LEU A 331 21.18 0.04 -16.37
N LEU A 332 21.70 1.07 -17.05
CA LEU A 332 20.99 1.72 -18.16
C LEU A 332 20.61 0.74 -19.31
N PRO A 333 21.49 -0.19 -19.75
CA PRO A 333 21.10 -1.19 -20.75
C PRO A 333 19.95 -2.08 -20.27
N LEU A 334 19.93 -2.45 -18.99
CA LEU A 334 18.87 -3.26 -18.40
C LEU A 334 17.55 -2.50 -18.28
N PHE A 335 17.60 -1.21 -17.93
CA PHE A 335 16.43 -0.34 -17.94
C PHE A 335 15.80 -0.28 -19.33
N LEU A 336 16.60 -0.04 -20.37
CA LEU A 336 16.10 0.03 -21.75
C LEU A 336 15.52 -1.30 -22.23
N GLN A 337 16.10 -2.42 -21.80
CA GLN A 337 15.58 -3.75 -22.10
C GLN A 337 14.22 -3.99 -21.43
N LEU A 338 14.10 -3.75 -20.11
CA LEU A 338 12.86 -3.94 -19.36
C LEU A 338 11.76 -2.95 -19.77
N LEU A 339 12.14 -1.75 -20.23
CA LEU A 339 11.20 -0.77 -20.77
C LEU A 339 10.58 -1.25 -22.10
N LYS A 340 11.25 -2.14 -22.82
CA LYS A 340 10.78 -2.78 -24.06
C LYS A 340 10.27 -4.20 -23.85
N ASP A 341 9.96 -4.59 -22.61
CA ASP A 341 9.44 -5.92 -22.30
C ASP A 341 8.08 -6.16 -22.98
N GLU A 342 7.81 -7.42 -23.33
CA GLU A 342 6.53 -7.83 -23.88
C GLU A 342 5.38 -7.62 -22.89
N PHE A 343 5.66 -7.73 -21.59
CA PHE A 343 4.64 -7.65 -20.56
C PHE A 343 4.39 -6.21 -20.06
N PRO A 344 3.13 -5.73 -20.08
CA PRO A 344 2.81 -4.36 -19.65
C PRO A 344 3.21 -4.01 -18.22
N GLU A 345 3.10 -4.95 -17.28
CA GLU A 345 3.36 -4.68 -15.85
C GLU A 345 4.85 -4.41 -15.59
N VAL A 346 5.76 -5.07 -16.30
CA VAL A 346 7.20 -4.82 -16.21
C VAL A 346 7.50 -3.38 -16.62
N ARG A 347 6.93 -2.95 -17.74
CA ARG A 347 7.12 -1.59 -18.28
C ARG A 347 6.55 -0.54 -17.35
N LEU A 348 5.35 -0.78 -16.80
CA LEU A 348 4.71 0.09 -15.81
C LEU A 348 5.57 0.28 -14.56
N ASN A 349 6.11 -0.81 -14.02
CA ASN A 349 6.94 -0.76 -12.82
C ASN A 349 8.19 0.09 -13.04
N ILE A 350 8.86 -0.07 -14.19
CA ILE A 350 10.01 0.77 -14.56
C ILE A 350 9.59 2.24 -14.68
N ILE A 351 8.52 2.56 -15.41
CA ILE A 351 8.03 3.93 -15.62
C ILE A 351 7.78 4.64 -14.29
N SER A 352 7.14 3.96 -13.34
CA SER A 352 6.80 4.52 -12.03
C SER A 352 8.02 4.92 -11.18
N LYS A 353 9.21 4.40 -11.51
CA LYS A 353 10.46 4.63 -10.76
C LYS A 353 11.54 5.36 -11.55
N LEU A 354 11.24 5.84 -12.76
CA LEU A 354 12.19 6.61 -13.58
C LEU A 354 12.68 7.89 -12.90
N GLU A 355 11.90 8.47 -11.97
CA GLU A 355 12.31 9.66 -11.20
C GLU A 355 13.59 9.43 -10.38
N VAL A 356 13.69 8.28 -9.70
CA VAL A 356 14.86 7.94 -8.85
C VAL A 356 16.12 7.80 -9.69
N VAL A 357 16.00 7.18 -10.87
CA VAL A 357 17.10 6.99 -11.80
C VAL A 357 17.53 8.34 -12.40
N ASN A 358 16.57 9.22 -12.70
CA ASN A 358 16.87 10.54 -13.26
C ASN A 358 17.68 11.41 -12.30
N ALA A 359 17.44 11.30 -10.99
CA ALA A 359 18.22 12.03 -9.99
C ALA A 359 19.72 11.68 -10.01
N VAL A 360 20.08 10.46 -10.46
CA VAL A 360 21.47 9.95 -10.43
C VAL A 360 22.20 10.14 -11.76
N ILE A 361 21.54 9.83 -12.89
CA ILE A 361 22.19 9.85 -14.23
C ILE A 361 22.31 11.28 -14.79
N GLY A 362 21.31 12.12 -14.51
CA GLY A 362 21.19 13.46 -15.08
C GLY A 362 20.47 13.50 -16.44
N ILE A 363 19.94 14.69 -16.75
CA ILE A 363 18.90 14.93 -17.78
C ILE A 363 19.40 14.68 -19.22
N GLU A 364 20.68 14.89 -19.51
CA GLU A 364 21.22 14.85 -20.88
C GLU A 364 21.32 13.44 -21.48
N LEU A 365 21.66 12.43 -20.67
CA LEU A 365 21.72 11.03 -21.11
C LEU A 365 20.32 10.39 -21.13
N LEU A 366 19.42 10.89 -20.27
CA LEU A 366 18.01 10.50 -20.25
C LEU A 366 17.33 10.84 -21.58
N SER A 367 17.52 12.07 -22.10
CA SER A 367 16.86 12.51 -23.34
C SER A 367 17.29 11.73 -24.57
N LYS A 368 18.58 11.36 -24.67
CA LYS A 368 19.10 10.60 -25.84
C LYS A 368 18.69 9.13 -25.82
N ALA A 369 18.64 8.50 -24.65
CA ALA A 369 18.44 7.05 -24.53
C ALA A 369 16.97 6.65 -24.29
N LEU A 370 16.24 7.41 -23.46
CA LEU A 370 14.89 7.03 -23.01
C LEU A 370 13.77 7.67 -23.83
N LEU A 371 14.00 8.80 -24.49
CA LEU A 371 12.97 9.45 -25.31
C LEU A 371 12.40 8.54 -26.41
N PRO A 372 13.23 7.83 -27.20
CA PRO A 372 12.68 6.94 -28.23
C PRO A 372 11.79 5.84 -27.64
N ALA A 373 12.17 5.32 -26.46
CA ALA A 373 11.39 4.31 -25.77
C ALA A 373 10.09 4.88 -25.17
N ILE A 374 10.11 6.12 -24.65
CA ILE A 374 8.90 6.79 -24.14
C ILE A 374 7.90 7.04 -25.27
N VAL A 375 8.36 7.47 -26.45
CA VAL A 375 7.50 7.65 -27.63
C VAL A 375 6.89 6.32 -28.07
N GLU A 376 7.67 5.24 -28.09
CA GLU A 376 7.18 3.90 -28.40
C GLU A 376 6.12 3.42 -27.38
N LEU A 377 6.32 3.69 -26.08
CA LEU A 377 5.37 3.33 -25.02
C LEU A 377 4.10 4.19 -25.00
N ALA A 378 4.19 5.41 -25.50
CA ALA A 378 3.06 6.31 -25.60
C ALA A 378 2.03 5.85 -26.65
N GLU A 379 2.45 5.02 -27.60
CA GLU A 379 1.60 4.39 -28.62
C GLU A 379 1.33 2.90 -28.30
N ASP A 380 1.60 2.47 -27.06
CA ASP A 380 1.46 1.07 -26.69
C ASP A 380 0.02 0.56 -26.84
N LYS A 381 -0.15 -0.73 -27.17
CA LYS A 381 -1.49 -1.36 -27.29
C LYS A 381 -2.27 -1.30 -25.97
N GLN A 382 -1.58 -1.47 -24.84
CA GLN A 382 -2.20 -1.48 -23.53
C GLN A 382 -2.40 -0.06 -23.01
N TRP A 383 -3.65 0.35 -22.87
CA TRP A 383 -4.00 1.70 -22.44
C TRP A 383 -3.41 2.07 -21.08
N ARG A 384 -3.33 1.14 -20.11
CA ARG A 384 -2.70 1.41 -18.80
C ARG A 384 -1.24 1.89 -18.91
N VAL A 385 -0.48 1.37 -19.88
CA VAL A 385 0.89 1.81 -20.16
C VAL A 385 0.89 3.23 -20.69
N ARG A 386 0.02 3.53 -21.66
CA ARG A 386 -0.18 4.89 -22.17
C ARG A 386 -0.56 5.87 -21.05
N GLN A 387 -1.45 5.48 -20.15
CA GLN A 387 -1.85 6.30 -19.00
C GLN A 387 -0.67 6.62 -18.07
N ALA A 388 0.15 5.62 -17.72
CA ALA A 388 1.30 5.85 -16.86
C ALA A 388 2.31 6.82 -17.48
N ILE A 389 2.53 6.74 -18.80
CA ILE A 389 3.36 7.71 -19.53
C ILE A 389 2.73 9.12 -19.49
N ILE A 390 1.42 9.24 -19.67
CA ILE A 390 0.69 10.52 -19.55
C ILE A 390 0.88 11.13 -18.17
N GLU A 391 0.83 10.35 -17.11
CA GLU A 391 1.04 10.85 -15.75
C GLU A 391 2.49 11.28 -15.48
N TYR A 392 3.46 10.68 -16.20
CA TYR A 392 4.88 10.97 -16.06
C TYR A 392 5.35 12.19 -16.89
N ILE A 393 4.67 12.52 -18.00
CA ILE A 393 5.04 13.66 -18.87
C ILE A 393 5.25 15.00 -18.16
N PRO A 394 4.45 15.44 -17.16
CA PRO A 394 4.65 16.75 -16.54
C PRO A 394 5.99 16.85 -15.79
N LEU A 395 6.46 15.73 -15.23
CA LEU A 395 7.77 15.66 -14.58
C LEU A 395 8.89 15.77 -15.61
N LEU A 396 8.78 15.05 -16.73
CA LEU A 396 9.71 15.17 -17.86
C LEU A 396 9.75 16.59 -18.42
N ALA A 397 8.58 17.21 -18.60
CA ALA A 397 8.42 18.58 -19.09
C ALA A 397 9.12 19.60 -18.18
N LYS A 398 8.98 19.46 -16.85
CA LYS A 398 9.68 20.30 -15.87
C LYS A 398 11.21 20.17 -15.97
N GLN A 399 11.71 18.98 -16.30
CA GLN A 399 13.14 18.67 -16.30
C GLN A 399 13.83 18.97 -17.63
N LEU A 400 13.15 18.75 -18.77
CA LEU A 400 13.69 18.92 -20.11
C LEU A 400 13.47 20.34 -20.67
N GLY A 401 12.54 21.09 -20.09
CA GLY A 401 12.21 22.46 -20.50
C GLY A 401 11.24 22.55 -21.69
N VAL A 402 10.76 23.78 -21.93
CA VAL A 402 9.67 24.09 -22.88
C VAL A 402 10.05 23.75 -24.33
N GLN A 403 11.24 24.16 -24.77
CA GLN A 403 11.66 23.99 -26.18
C GLN A 403 11.70 22.52 -26.61
N PHE A 404 12.20 21.65 -25.73
CA PHE A 404 12.26 20.23 -25.99
C PHE A 404 10.86 19.59 -26.02
N PHE A 405 9.95 20.06 -25.16
CA PHE A 405 8.57 19.60 -25.15
C PHE A 405 7.85 19.94 -26.46
N ASP A 406 7.99 21.17 -26.93
CA ASP A 406 7.33 21.65 -28.15
C ASP A 406 7.78 20.87 -29.40
N ASP A 407 9.06 20.53 -29.49
CA ASP A 407 9.63 19.85 -30.65
C ASP A 407 9.28 18.35 -30.73
N GLN A 408 9.20 17.64 -29.60
CA GLN A 408 9.12 16.17 -29.57
C GLN A 408 7.87 15.59 -28.91
N LEU A 409 7.33 16.25 -27.88
CA LEU A 409 6.26 15.67 -27.03
C LEU A 409 4.88 16.33 -27.24
N ALA A 410 4.84 17.56 -27.77
CA ALA A 410 3.59 18.27 -27.98
C ALA A 410 2.63 17.55 -28.93
N ASN A 411 3.14 16.98 -30.03
CA ASN A 411 2.31 16.23 -30.98
C ASN A 411 1.72 14.96 -30.36
N LEU A 412 2.46 14.31 -29.47
CA LEU A 412 2.04 13.09 -28.78
C LEU A 412 0.92 13.39 -27.77
N CYS A 413 1.05 14.48 -27.00
CA CYS A 413 0.00 14.94 -26.08
C CYS A 413 -1.33 15.22 -26.81
N MET A 414 -1.24 15.77 -28.02
CA MET A 414 -2.41 16.04 -28.86
C MET A 414 -3.02 14.75 -29.42
N ALA A 415 -2.21 13.75 -29.76
CA ALA A 415 -2.70 12.45 -30.21
C ALA A 415 -3.54 11.74 -29.13
N TRP A 416 -3.15 11.83 -27.85
CA TRP A 416 -3.88 11.21 -26.75
C TRP A 416 -5.28 11.79 -26.48
N LEU A 417 -5.52 13.05 -26.83
CA LEU A 417 -6.85 13.66 -26.75
C LEU A 417 -7.85 13.01 -27.73
N GLY A 418 -7.32 12.35 -28.77
CA GLY A 418 -8.05 11.56 -29.75
C GLY A 418 -8.08 10.06 -29.50
N ASP A 419 -7.58 9.57 -28.36
CA ASP A 419 -7.46 8.13 -28.09
C ASP A 419 -8.84 7.43 -28.05
N PRO A 420 -8.98 6.19 -28.56
CA PRO A 420 -10.23 5.45 -28.48
C PRO A 420 -10.72 5.21 -27.02
N VAL A 421 -9.82 5.18 -26.04
CA VAL A 421 -10.13 4.92 -24.63
C VAL A 421 -10.43 6.22 -23.88
N PHE A 422 -11.59 6.29 -23.22
CA PHE A 422 -12.00 7.48 -22.46
C PHE A 422 -11.02 7.85 -21.34
N SER A 423 -10.55 6.88 -20.53
CA SER A 423 -9.60 7.12 -19.44
C SER A 423 -8.29 7.75 -19.90
N ILE A 424 -7.85 7.46 -21.14
CA ILE A 424 -6.67 8.09 -21.74
C ILE A 424 -6.95 9.54 -22.10
N ARG A 425 -8.11 9.82 -22.68
CA ARG A 425 -8.52 11.19 -23.01
C ARG A 425 -8.67 12.03 -21.75
N GLU A 426 -9.26 11.46 -20.69
CA GLU A 426 -9.36 12.11 -19.38
C GLU A 426 -7.96 12.38 -18.79
N ALA A 427 -7.10 11.36 -18.72
CA ALA A 427 -5.72 11.53 -18.23
C ALA A 427 -4.95 12.58 -19.05
N ALA A 428 -5.13 12.62 -20.37
CA ALA A 428 -4.52 13.61 -21.25
C ALA A 428 -5.03 15.03 -20.93
N THR A 429 -6.34 15.22 -20.68
CA THR A 429 -6.86 16.54 -20.26
C THR A 429 -6.30 17.00 -18.91
N ILE A 430 -6.14 16.08 -17.95
CA ILE A 430 -5.50 16.37 -16.66
C ILE A 430 -4.01 16.68 -16.85
N ASN A 431 -3.34 15.97 -17.76
CA ASN A 431 -1.94 16.21 -18.08
C ASN A 431 -1.71 17.61 -18.67
N LEU A 432 -2.56 18.03 -19.61
CA LEU A 432 -2.51 19.38 -20.18
C LEU A 432 -2.58 20.45 -19.08
N ARG A 433 -3.44 20.25 -18.08
CA ARG A 433 -3.51 21.17 -16.93
C ARG A 433 -2.19 21.23 -16.18
N LYS A 434 -1.61 20.08 -15.84
CA LYS A 434 -0.30 20.02 -15.14
C LYS A 434 0.81 20.67 -15.97
N LEU A 435 0.78 20.55 -17.29
CA LEU A 435 1.74 21.22 -18.18
C LEU A 435 1.57 22.75 -18.17
N THR A 436 0.33 23.25 -18.18
CA THR A 436 0.06 24.69 -18.02
C THR A 436 0.54 25.21 -16.66
N GLU A 437 0.42 24.41 -15.59
CA GLU A 437 0.97 24.76 -14.26
C GLU A 437 2.52 24.83 -14.27
N VAL A 438 3.20 24.07 -15.13
CA VAL A 438 4.67 24.05 -15.24
C VAL A 438 5.22 25.14 -16.17
N PHE A 439 4.61 25.31 -17.34
CA PHE A 439 5.10 26.21 -18.40
C PHE A 439 4.43 27.59 -18.40
N GLY A 440 3.33 27.74 -17.67
CA GLY A 440 2.60 29.00 -17.53
C GLY A 440 1.50 29.20 -18.57
N VAL A 441 0.68 30.22 -18.31
CA VAL A 441 -0.57 30.52 -19.03
C VAL A 441 -0.29 31.03 -20.45
N GLU A 442 0.77 31.83 -20.63
CA GLU A 442 1.12 32.41 -21.95
C GLU A 442 1.50 31.33 -22.97
N TRP A 443 2.30 30.33 -22.55
CA TRP A 443 2.62 29.19 -23.39
C TRP A 443 1.37 28.37 -23.77
N ALA A 444 0.44 28.19 -22.83
CA ALA A 444 -0.81 27.49 -23.12
C ALA A 444 -1.66 28.23 -24.18
N LYS A 445 -1.67 29.58 -24.16
CA LYS A 445 -2.37 30.39 -25.17
C LYS A 445 -1.78 30.24 -26.56
N GLU A 446 -0.46 30.25 -26.67
CA GLU A 446 0.22 30.19 -27.97
C GLU A 446 0.17 28.78 -28.59
N THR A 447 0.34 27.74 -27.77
CA THR A 447 0.61 26.38 -28.29
C THR A 447 -0.54 25.39 -28.06
N LEU A 448 -1.22 25.44 -26.91
CA LEU A 448 -2.22 24.44 -26.53
C LEU A 448 -3.64 24.82 -26.97
N ILE A 449 -4.08 26.05 -26.68
CA ILE A 449 -5.47 26.48 -26.92
C ILE A 449 -5.88 26.38 -28.40
N PRO A 450 -5.08 26.85 -29.39
CA PRO A 450 -5.47 26.76 -30.79
C PRO A 450 -5.74 25.32 -31.24
N LYS A 451 -4.92 24.37 -30.78
CA LYS A 451 -5.05 22.94 -31.11
C LYS A 451 -6.29 22.31 -30.47
N VAL A 452 -6.60 22.66 -29.22
CA VAL A 452 -7.81 22.17 -28.53
C VAL A 452 -9.10 22.70 -29.18
N VAL A 453 -9.09 23.94 -29.64
CA VAL A 453 -10.22 24.56 -30.36
C VAL A 453 -10.41 23.94 -31.74
N GLU A 454 -9.33 23.62 -32.45
CA GLU A 454 -9.39 22.89 -33.73
C GLU A 454 -10.10 21.54 -33.58
N MET A 455 -9.83 20.81 -32.48
CA MET A 455 -10.51 19.54 -32.20
C MET A 455 -12.03 19.66 -32.02
N GLY A 456 -12.52 20.82 -31.57
CA GLY A 456 -13.96 21.09 -31.40
C GLY A 456 -14.73 21.10 -32.73
N HIS A 457 -14.03 21.27 -33.84
CA HIS A 457 -14.62 21.28 -35.19
C HIS A 457 -14.62 19.90 -35.86
N ASN A 458 -14.04 18.87 -35.22
CA ASN A 458 -13.93 17.55 -35.82
C ASN A 458 -15.30 16.88 -36.03
N VAL A 459 -15.39 16.11 -37.11
CA VAL A 459 -16.60 15.35 -37.48
C VAL A 459 -16.95 14.31 -36.41
N ASN A 460 -15.93 13.73 -35.78
CA ASN A 460 -16.09 12.71 -34.74
C ASN A 460 -16.47 13.36 -33.39
N TYR A 461 -17.61 12.94 -32.85
CA TYR A 461 -18.17 13.46 -31.60
C TYR A 461 -17.25 13.25 -30.39
N LEU A 462 -16.38 12.23 -30.42
CA LEU A 462 -15.44 11.96 -29.33
C LEU A 462 -14.45 13.12 -29.16
N PHE A 463 -13.95 13.69 -30.25
CA PHE A 463 -13.03 14.82 -30.21
C PHE A 463 -13.73 16.08 -29.71
N ARG A 464 -14.97 16.33 -30.17
CA ARG A 464 -15.78 17.46 -29.67
C ARG A 464 -16.06 17.35 -28.19
N MET A 465 -16.38 16.14 -27.72
CA MET A 465 -16.57 15.84 -26.31
C MET A 465 -15.27 16.00 -25.52
N THR A 466 -14.12 15.56 -26.05
CA THR A 466 -12.81 15.80 -25.42
C THR A 466 -12.47 17.29 -25.36
N THR A 467 -12.83 18.10 -26.36
CA THR A 467 -12.65 19.56 -26.29
C THR A 467 -13.46 20.15 -25.14
N VAL A 468 -14.72 19.72 -24.98
CA VAL A 468 -15.53 20.14 -23.83
C VAL A 468 -14.90 19.67 -22.53
N PHE A 469 -14.43 18.42 -22.44
CA PHE A 469 -13.72 17.93 -21.26
C PHE A 469 -12.40 18.66 -21.02
N ALA A 470 -11.58 18.94 -22.02
CA ALA A 470 -10.34 19.70 -21.86
C ALA A 470 -10.62 21.09 -21.29
N ILE A 471 -11.71 21.72 -21.71
CA ILE A 471 -12.12 23.02 -21.18
C ILE A 471 -12.76 22.91 -19.79
N THR A 472 -13.53 21.84 -19.53
CA THR A 472 -14.27 21.59 -18.27
C THR A 472 -13.36 21.04 -17.15
N VAL A 473 -12.40 20.18 -17.50
CA VAL A 473 -11.41 19.51 -16.62
C VAL A 473 -10.36 20.54 -16.26
N ARG A 474 -10.77 21.56 -15.49
CA ARG A 474 -9.93 22.42 -14.65
C ARG A 474 -8.65 22.96 -15.32
N PHE A 475 -8.60 23.00 -16.65
CA PHE A 475 -7.43 23.34 -17.47
C PHE A 475 -7.08 24.83 -17.33
N LEU A 476 -7.94 25.60 -16.67
CA LEU A 476 -7.91 27.05 -16.73
C LEU A 476 -7.98 27.74 -15.37
N LEU A 477 -8.15 27.04 -14.24
CA LEU A 477 -8.61 27.69 -13.01
C LEU A 477 -7.81 27.29 -11.77
N SER A 478 -6.86 28.16 -11.41
CA SER A 478 -6.42 28.31 -10.03
C SER A 478 -7.46 29.11 -9.25
N SER A 479 -8.18 28.46 -8.36
CA SER A 479 -8.50 29.03 -7.05
C SER A 479 -8.95 27.92 -6.11
N LEU A 480 -8.42 27.99 -4.90
CA LEU A 480 -8.71 27.12 -3.76
C LEU A 480 -10.21 27.14 -3.42
N SER A 481 -10.76 26.00 -3.02
CA SER A 481 -11.58 26.00 -1.82
C SER A 481 -10.66 25.71 -0.63
N ALA A 482 -10.36 26.77 0.13
CA ALA A 482 -10.02 26.62 1.54
C ALA A 482 -11.29 26.09 2.22
N GLY A 483 -11.24 24.90 2.83
CA GLY A 483 -12.48 24.23 3.23
C GLY A 483 -12.41 23.04 4.19
N SER A 484 -11.30 22.70 4.83
CA SER A 484 -11.37 22.10 6.19
C SER A 484 -10.07 22.36 6.95
N ARG A 485 -10.22 23.03 8.10
CA ARG A 485 -9.20 23.10 9.13
C ARG A 485 -9.09 21.73 9.76
N THR A 486 -7.92 21.11 9.68
CA THR A 486 -7.16 20.46 10.77
C THR A 486 -6.14 19.51 10.15
N ASP A 487 -4.96 20.01 9.75
CA ASP A 487 -3.72 19.22 9.66
C ASP A 487 -2.53 20.13 9.29
N PRO A 488 -1.47 20.25 10.11
CA PRO A 488 -0.42 21.26 9.93
C PRO A 488 0.84 20.78 9.16
N VAL A 489 0.81 19.70 8.37
CA VAL A 489 2.05 19.04 7.88
C VAL A 489 2.39 19.27 6.39
N ARG A 490 1.71 20.17 5.66
CA ARG A 490 2.12 20.51 4.28
C ARG A 490 2.13 22.00 4.01
N ALA A 491 3.17 22.66 4.53
CA ALA A 491 3.47 24.08 4.31
C ALA A 491 4.54 24.30 3.23
N ASP A 492 4.49 23.56 2.11
CA ASP A 492 5.41 23.81 0.99
C ASP A 492 4.74 23.52 -0.37
N ARG A 493 3.89 24.46 -0.82
CA ARG A 493 3.48 24.64 -2.23
C ARG A 493 2.74 25.97 -2.40
N GLN A 494 3.47 27.05 -2.19
CA GLN A 494 3.02 28.40 -2.50
C GLN A 494 3.64 28.84 -3.84
N THR A 495 3.03 28.41 -4.93
CA THR A 495 3.22 28.99 -6.27
C THR A 495 1.93 28.77 -7.06
N MET A 496 0.94 29.61 -6.76
CA MET A 496 -0.33 29.70 -7.49
C MET A 496 -0.05 30.39 -8.84
N ALA A 497 0.15 29.61 -9.91
CA ALA A 497 0.07 30.15 -11.26
C ALA A 497 -1.41 30.48 -11.58
N PRO A 498 -1.71 31.66 -12.17
CA PRO A 498 -3.07 32.16 -12.28
C PRO A 498 -3.92 31.35 -13.26
N ALA A 499 -5.22 31.31 -12.96
CA ALA A 499 -6.27 30.98 -13.91
C ALA A 499 -6.11 31.78 -15.21
N LEU A 500 -6.48 31.19 -16.36
CA LEU A 500 -6.57 31.91 -17.64
C LEU A 500 -7.43 33.17 -17.45
N ASP A 501 -6.97 34.31 -17.95
CA ASP A 501 -7.65 35.61 -17.85
C ASP A 501 -9.01 35.61 -18.56
N ALA A 502 -9.93 36.43 -18.06
CA ALA A 502 -11.29 36.56 -18.59
C ALA A 502 -11.30 36.92 -20.09
N ASP A 503 -10.33 37.72 -20.55
CA ASP A 503 -10.19 38.10 -21.96
C ASP A 503 -9.79 36.91 -22.85
N SER A 504 -8.91 36.05 -22.37
CA SER A 504 -8.53 34.83 -23.09
C SER A 504 -9.66 33.79 -23.11
N ILE A 505 -10.44 33.68 -22.02
CA ILE A 505 -11.64 32.85 -21.98
C ILE A 505 -12.68 33.35 -22.99
N ARG A 506 -12.91 34.67 -23.04
CA ARG A 506 -13.81 35.31 -24.00
C ARG A 506 -13.39 35.10 -25.44
N THR A 507 -12.10 35.28 -25.73
CA THR A 507 -11.60 35.31 -27.10
C THR A 507 -11.49 33.91 -27.71
N PHE A 508 -11.05 32.93 -26.93
CA PHE A 508 -10.69 31.62 -27.48
C PHE A 508 -11.62 30.47 -27.07
N ILE A 509 -12.26 30.55 -25.90
CA ILE A 509 -12.96 29.41 -25.29
C ILE A 509 -14.48 29.53 -25.38
N LEU A 510 -15.05 30.70 -25.10
CA LEU A 510 -16.50 30.90 -25.16
C LEU A 510 -17.10 30.67 -26.56
N PRO A 511 -16.48 31.14 -27.67
CA PRO A 511 -17.06 30.95 -29.01
C PRO A 511 -17.27 29.48 -29.38
N ILE A 512 -16.31 28.61 -29.02
CA ILE A 512 -16.40 27.18 -29.34
C ILE A 512 -17.44 26.46 -28.46
N ILE A 513 -17.54 26.81 -27.17
CA ILE A 513 -18.55 26.20 -26.28
C ILE A 513 -19.96 26.63 -26.69
N ILE A 514 -20.15 27.90 -27.04
CA ILE A 514 -21.45 28.39 -27.54
C ILE A 514 -21.81 27.68 -28.85
N GLN A 515 -20.85 27.44 -29.74
CA GLN A 515 -21.10 26.66 -30.96
C GLN A 515 -21.49 25.20 -30.63
N LEU A 516 -20.81 24.56 -29.69
CA LEU A 516 -21.08 23.17 -29.26
C LEU A 516 -22.40 23.03 -28.48
N SER A 517 -22.95 24.12 -27.92
CA SER A 517 -24.29 24.11 -27.32
C SER A 517 -25.40 23.75 -28.33
N ALA A 518 -25.15 23.96 -29.62
CA ALA A 518 -26.07 23.62 -30.71
C ALA A 518 -25.75 22.28 -31.39
N ASP A 519 -24.89 21.44 -30.78
CA ASP A 519 -24.52 20.14 -31.36
C ASP A 519 -25.73 19.21 -31.48
N ARG A 520 -25.74 18.35 -32.50
CA ARG A 520 -26.80 17.37 -32.74
C ARG A 520 -26.89 16.32 -31.62
N ILE A 521 -25.79 16.05 -30.92
CA ILE A 521 -25.68 14.99 -29.92
C ILE A 521 -25.97 15.54 -28.51
N PRO A 522 -27.00 15.03 -27.80
CA PRO A 522 -27.35 15.47 -26.44
C PRO A 522 -26.19 15.36 -25.44
N ASN A 523 -25.35 14.31 -25.56
CA ASN A 523 -24.20 14.12 -24.70
C ASN A 523 -23.17 15.26 -24.76
N ILE A 524 -23.05 15.95 -25.89
CA ILE A 524 -22.20 17.13 -26.00
C ILE A 524 -22.90 18.31 -25.32
N ARG A 525 -24.20 18.49 -25.57
CA ARG A 525 -24.98 19.63 -25.05
C ARG A 525 -25.07 19.64 -23.52
N PHE A 526 -25.26 18.50 -22.85
CA PHE A 526 -25.28 18.49 -21.38
C PHE A 526 -23.88 18.66 -20.77
N ASN A 527 -22.82 18.16 -21.43
CA ASN A 527 -21.45 18.42 -20.97
C ASN A 527 -21.06 19.90 -21.19
N VAL A 528 -21.60 20.55 -22.22
CA VAL A 528 -21.50 22.01 -22.40
C VAL A 528 -22.22 22.75 -21.26
N ALA A 529 -23.38 22.27 -20.80
CA ALA A 529 -24.04 22.84 -19.62
C ALA A 529 -23.16 22.72 -18.35
N LYS A 530 -22.54 21.56 -18.12
CA LYS A 530 -21.55 21.38 -17.03
C LYS A 530 -20.34 22.30 -17.19
N ALA A 531 -19.86 22.50 -18.43
CA ALA A 531 -18.76 23.42 -18.72
C ALA A 531 -19.13 24.86 -18.35
N PHE A 532 -20.36 25.30 -18.66
CA PHE A 532 -20.86 26.63 -18.29
C PHE A 532 -20.94 26.82 -16.77
N GLU A 533 -21.38 25.81 -16.00
CA GLU A 533 -21.40 25.85 -14.53
C GLU A 533 -19.99 26.13 -13.96
N VAL A 534 -18.98 25.41 -14.46
CA VAL A 534 -17.59 25.54 -14.04
C VAL A 534 -16.99 26.89 -14.45
N LEU A 535 -17.22 27.32 -15.70
CA LEU A 535 -16.71 28.60 -16.21
C LEU A 535 -17.30 29.78 -15.44
N SER A 536 -18.61 29.77 -15.17
CA SER A 536 -19.30 30.81 -14.39
C SER A 536 -18.71 30.94 -12.99
N SER A 537 -18.52 29.82 -12.28
CA SER A 537 -17.94 29.81 -10.93
C SER A 537 -16.54 30.44 -10.89
N SER A 538 -15.82 30.33 -12.00
CA SER A 538 -14.44 30.79 -12.09
C SER A 538 -14.28 32.25 -12.52
N LEU A 539 -15.14 32.70 -13.43
CA LEU A 539 -15.24 34.08 -13.86
C LEU A 539 -15.78 34.97 -12.72
N ALA A 540 -16.45 34.38 -11.72
CA ALA A 540 -16.92 35.06 -10.53
C ALA A 540 -15.82 35.84 -9.77
N ALA A 541 -14.59 35.32 -9.79
CA ALA A 541 -13.44 35.87 -9.08
C ALA A 541 -12.54 36.79 -9.95
N GLN A 542 -12.83 36.92 -11.26
CA GLN A 542 -12.01 37.67 -12.21
C GLN A 542 -12.61 39.05 -12.54
N ALA A 543 -11.75 40.04 -12.77
CA ALA A 543 -12.18 41.39 -13.18
C ALA A 543 -12.87 41.32 -14.56
N GLY A 544 -14.10 41.83 -14.67
CA GLY A 544 -14.91 41.77 -15.90
C GLY A 544 -15.59 40.42 -16.16
N GLY A 545 -15.34 39.40 -15.33
CA GLY A 545 -15.92 38.06 -15.53
C GLY A 545 -17.43 38.00 -15.27
N ARG A 546 -17.97 38.81 -14.37
CA ARG A 546 -19.42 38.85 -14.07
C ARG A 546 -20.25 39.36 -15.24
N GLU A 547 -19.79 40.44 -15.88
CA GLU A 547 -20.42 41.01 -17.08
C GLU A 547 -20.38 40.03 -18.25
N LEU A 548 -19.29 39.25 -18.37
CA LEU A 548 -19.15 38.20 -19.37
C LEU A 548 -20.12 37.03 -19.14
N VAL A 549 -20.31 36.62 -17.88
CA VAL A 549 -21.28 35.58 -17.50
C VAL A 549 -22.70 36.02 -17.84
N GLU A 550 -23.07 37.25 -17.50
CA GLU A 550 -24.40 37.80 -17.77
C GLU A 550 -24.68 37.98 -19.26
N SER A 551 -23.70 38.46 -20.03
CA SER A 551 -23.89 38.78 -21.44
C SER A 551 -23.82 37.58 -22.39
N GLU A 552 -22.95 36.59 -22.12
CA GLU A 552 -22.71 35.48 -23.06
C GLU A 552 -23.11 34.10 -22.51
N ILE A 553 -22.92 33.82 -21.21
CA ILE A 553 -23.19 32.48 -20.64
C ILE A 553 -24.67 32.30 -20.27
N VAL A 554 -25.28 33.28 -19.59
CA VAL A 554 -26.70 33.20 -19.18
C VAL A 554 -27.64 32.98 -20.37
N PRO A 555 -27.52 33.70 -21.51
CA PRO A 555 -28.37 33.44 -22.67
C PRO A 555 -28.16 32.05 -23.29
N ALA A 556 -26.91 31.56 -23.28
CA ALA A 556 -26.59 30.23 -23.81
C ALA A 556 -27.16 29.10 -22.94
N VAL A 557 -27.10 29.24 -21.63
CA VAL A 557 -27.68 28.27 -20.68
C VAL A 557 -29.21 28.26 -20.72
N GLU A 558 -29.84 29.44 -20.82
CA GLU A 558 -31.31 29.53 -20.92
C GLU A 558 -31.83 28.85 -22.20
N LYS A 559 -31.06 28.92 -23.30
CA LYS A 559 -31.35 28.17 -24.52
C LYS A 559 -31.28 26.65 -24.31
N LEU A 560 -30.34 26.16 -23.50
CA LEU A 560 -30.21 24.73 -23.16
C LEU A 560 -31.29 24.24 -22.18
N ARG A 561 -31.87 25.13 -21.36
CA ARG A 561 -33.02 24.79 -20.50
C ARG A 561 -34.29 24.47 -21.29
N GLN A 562 -34.36 24.91 -22.53
CA GLN A 562 -35.46 24.63 -23.46
C GLN A 562 -35.18 23.44 -24.38
N ASP A 563 -34.11 22.67 -24.13
CA ASP A 563 -33.74 21.53 -24.96
C ASP A 563 -34.78 20.40 -24.90
N SER A 564 -34.86 19.62 -25.97
CA SER A 564 -35.71 18.43 -26.07
C SER A 564 -35.29 17.29 -25.12
N ASP A 565 -34.02 17.23 -24.75
CA ASP A 565 -33.45 16.15 -23.94
C ASP A 565 -33.60 16.41 -22.43
N ALA A 566 -33.84 15.37 -21.63
CA ALA A 566 -34.07 15.50 -20.19
C ALA A 566 -32.77 15.80 -19.42
N ASP A 567 -31.66 15.16 -19.79
CA ASP A 567 -30.37 15.31 -19.11
C ASP A 567 -29.78 16.69 -19.41
N VAL A 568 -29.92 17.17 -20.65
CA VAL A 568 -29.50 18.54 -21.04
C VAL A 568 -30.24 19.58 -20.19
N ARG A 569 -31.55 19.44 -20.01
CA ARG A 569 -32.34 20.36 -19.19
C ARG A 569 -31.95 20.33 -17.71
N PHE A 570 -31.73 19.14 -17.15
CA PHE A 570 -31.31 18.98 -15.75
C PHE A 570 -29.97 19.68 -15.48
N PHE A 571 -28.95 19.42 -16.30
CA PHE A 571 -27.64 20.06 -16.13
C PHE A 571 -27.66 21.55 -16.50
N ALA A 572 -28.48 21.99 -17.45
CA ALA A 572 -28.65 23.40 -17.78
C ALA A 572 -29.36 24.19 -16.66
N GLU A 573 -30.31 23.57 -15.94
CA GLU A 573 -30.96 24.20 -14.80
C GLU A 573 -29.97 24.41 -13.65
N LYS A 574 -29.15 23.40 -13.34
CA LYS A 574 -28.08 23.52 -12.34
C LYS A 574 -27.06 24.60 -12.73
N ALA A 575 -26.57 24.58 -13.97
CA ALA A 575 -25.64 25.58 -14.49
C ALA A 575 -26.24 27.00 -14.48
N GLY A 576 -27.55 27.13 -14.76
CA GLY A 576 -28.27 28.40 -14.78
C GLY A 576 -28.39 29.03 -13.40
N GLN A 577 -28.63 28.22 -12.36
CA GLN A 577 -28.64 28.67 -10.97
C GLN A 577 -27.26 29.24 -10.57
N THR A 578 -26.18 28.51 -10.89
CA THR A 578 -24.82 28.97 -10.61
C THR A 578 -24.46 30.23 -11.41
N ALA A 579 -24.79 30.29 -12.71
CA ALA A 579 -24.52 31.46 -13.55
C ALA A 579 -25.28 32.71 -13.10
N GLN A 580 -26.55 32.56 -12.70
CA GLN A 580 -27.36 33.66 -12.16
C GLN A 580 -26.85 34.16 -10.81
N ALA A 581 -26.44 33.26 -9.92
CA ALA A 581 -25.84 33.62 -8.63
C ALA A 581 -24.52 34.40 -8.79
N VAL A 582 -23.71 34.02 -9.78
CA VAL A 582 -22.46 34.74 -10.11
C VAL A 582 -22.74 36.11 -10.73
N ALA A 583 -23.73 36.21 -11.63
CA ALA A 583 -24.13 37.47 -12.26
C ALA A 583 -24.74 38.45 -11.24
N SER A 584 -25.50 37.96 -10.25
CA SER A 584 -26.08 38.78 -9.18
C SER A 584 -25.09 39.19 -8.08
N GLY A 585 -23.89 38.58 -8.05
CA GLY A 585 -22.83 38.88 -7.10
C GLY A 585 -22.95 38.18 -5.73
N GLU A 586 -23.80 37.16 -5.62
CA GLU A 586 -24.00 36.36 -4.41
C GLU A 586 -22.94 35.24 -4.33
N THR A 587 -21.75 35.52 -3.77
CA THR A 587 -20.79 34.45 -3.45
C THR A 587 -21.18 33.78 -2.13
N GLY A 588 -21.92 32.67 -2.19
CA GLY A 588 -22.28 31.86 -1.02
C GLY A 588 -22.42 30.37 -1.35
N ALA A 589 -21.54 29.56 -0.76
CA ALA A 589 -21.51 28.10 -0.66
C ALA A 589 -22.65 27.31 -1.35
N VAL A 590 -22.33 26.66 -2.48
CA VAL A 590 -23.08 25.49 -2.93
C VAL A 590 -22.60 24.30 -2.11
N SER A 591 -23.49 23.79 -1.25
CA SER A 591 -23.33 22.59 -0.45
C SER A 591 -22.94 21.38 -1.30
N GLU A 592 -21.81 20.75 -0.96
CA GLU A 592 -21.46 19.39 -1.36
C GLU A 592 -22.46 18.42 -0.70
N GLU A 593 -23.51 18.05 -1.41
CA GLU A 593 -24.18 16.76 -1.28
C GLU A 593 -24.62 16.36 -2.70
N VAL A 594 -24.51 15.07 -3.03
CA VAL A 594 -24.81 14.46 -4.33
C VAL A 594 -23.67 14.46 -5.37
N VAL A 595 -22.50 13.91 -5.00
CA VAL A 595 -21.67 13.09 -5.92
C VAL A 595 -21.07 11.92 -5.13
N MET A 596 -21.92 11.08 -4.55
CA MET A 596 -21.60 9.69 -4.20
C MET A 596 -22.91 8.91 -4.13
N ALA A 597 -23.55 8.75 -5.28
CA ALA A 597 -24.51 7.69 -5.51
C ALA A 597 -24.41 7.32 -6.99
N ASP A 598 -24.13 6.04 -7.22
CA ASP A 598 -24.09 5.31 -8.49
C ASP A 598 -22.82 5.42 -9.34
N ALA A 599 -21.76 4.77 -8.84
CA ALA A 599 -20.92 3.86 -9.64
C ALA A 599 -20.58 2.63 -8.79
#